data_AF-A0A9D7KP27-F1
#
_entry.id   AF-A0A9D7KP27-F1
#
_cell.length_a   1.000
_cell.length_b   1.000
_cell.length_c   1.000
_cell.angle_alpha   90.00
_cell.angle_beta   90.00
_cell.angle_gamma   90.00
#
_symmetry.space_group_name_H-M   'P 1'
#
loop_
_entity.id
_entity.type
_entity.pdbx_description
1 polymer ?
#
loop_
_entity_poly.entity_id
_entity_poly.type
_entity_poly.pdbx_seq_one_letter_code
_entity_poly.pdbx_strand_id
1 'polypeptide(L)'
;MHPQVRMDGPGACPICGMDLIKKTEDIKEPAAGNDSDMVNMVTLTGKKQVLANVSTVMVSREKLNREISVYSYLDFTEQSRKIISARFNGRIEKLYVNQTGQYVKIGQPLFEIYSPDLVQAQNDFLIALNGLQQIDNSSLVAAAKIKLELFGMTTSQIKQIEETRKIQNILTYYSPISGTVIEKRYKKVCM
;
A
#
# COMPACT_ATOMS: atom_id res chain seq x y z
N MET A 1 35.40 73.73 -5.50
CA MET A 1 34.14 74.50 -5.71
C MET A 1 33.26 74.28 -4.48
N HIS A 2 32.80 75.35 -3.82
CA HIS A 2 31.98 75.30 -2.60
C HIS A 2 30.49 75.39 -2.96
N PRO A 3 29.73 74.29 -3.08
CA PRO A 3 28.37 74.31 -3.65
C PRO A 3 27.31 74.91 -2.72
N GLN A 4 27.67 75.13 -1.45
CA GLN A 4 26.80 75.68 -0.41
C GLN A 4 26.74 77.22 -0.46
N VAL A 5 27.68 77.88 -1.14
CA VAL A 5 27.70 79.35 -1.26
C VAL A 5 26.86 79.76 -2.46
N ARG A 6 25.69 80.36 -2.20
CA ARG A 6 24.78 80.93 -3.21
C ARG A 6 24.59 82.42 -2.91
N MET A 7 24.70 83.27 -3.94
CA MET A 7 24.53 84.71 -3.82
C MET A 7 23.64 85.19 -4.97
N ASP A 8 22.85 86.24 -4.72
CA ASP A 8 21.83 86.74 -5.66
C ASP A 8 22.41 87.66 -6.75
N GLY A 9 23.69 88.02 -6.67
CA GLY A 9 24.38 88.89 -7.62
C GLY A 9 25.72 88.31 -8.12
N PRO A 10 26.24 88.80 -9.26
CA PRO A 10 27.54 88.39 -9.77
C PRO A 10 28.67 88.86 -8.85
N GLY A 11 29.65 87.98 -8.59
CA GLY A 11 30.81 88.29 -7.75
C GLY A 11 31.71 87.08 -7.50
N ALA A 12 32.82 87.31 -6.80
CA ALA A 12 33.78 86.27 -6.41
C ALA A 12 33.32 85.55 -5.12
N CYS A 13 33.61 84.25 -5.03
CA CYS A 13 33.30 83.43 -3.87
C CYS A 13 34.10 83.92 -2.63
N PRO A 14 33.45 84.26 -1.51
CA PRO A 14 34.12 84.82 -0.32
C PRO A 14 35.08 83.84 0.39
N ILE A 15 35.05 82.55 0.06
CA ILE A 15 35.92 81.53 0.67
C ILE A 15 37.21 81.36 -0.13
N CYS A 16 37.13 81.36 -1.46
CA CYS A 16 38.23 80.96 -2.33
C CYS A 16 38.53 81.94 -3.48
N GLY A 17 37.85 83.07 -3.56
CA GLY A 17 38.13 84.17 -4.49
C GLY A 17 37.86 83.87 -5.98
N MET A 18 37.29 82.72 -6.32
CA MET A 18 36.93 82.36 -7.70
C MET A 18 35.54 82.89 -8.08
N ASP A 19 35.34 83.26 -9.35
CA ASP A 19 34.07 83.81 -9.84
C ASP A 19 32.90 82.83 -9.74
N LEU A 20 31.73 83.36 -9.33
CA LEU A 20 30.49 82.58 -9.26
C LEU A 20 29.90 82.36 -10.65
N ILE A 21 29.55 81.10 -10.93
CA ILE A 21 28.91 80.68 -12.18
C ILE A 21 27.39 80.76 -12.02
N LYS A 22 26.70 81.37 -13.00
CA LYS A 22 25.23 81.50 -13.00
C LYS A 22 24.57 80.14 -12.99
N LYS A 23 23.77 79.85 -11.96
CA LYS A 23 22.93 78.65 -11.90
C LYS A 23 21.78 78.80 -12.90
N THR A 24 21.82 78.03 -13.99
CA THR A 24 20.70 77.91 -14.93
C THR A 24 19.66 76.96 -14.35
N GLU A 25 18.45 77.46 -14.10
CA GLU A 25 17.30 76.64 -13.70
C GLU A 25 16.75 75.86 -14.88
N ASP A 26 17.48 74.85 -15.35
CA ASP A 26 16.99 73.87 -16.32
C ASP A 26 17.58 72.50 -16.03
N ILE A 27 17.27 71.99 -14.83
CA ILE A 27 17.07 70.56 -14.65
C ILE A 27 15.71 70.45 -13.98
N LYS A 28 14.67 70.34 -14.82
CA LYS A 28 13.37 69.83 -14.39
C LYS A 28 13.59 68.41 -13.88
N GLU A 29 13.79 68.27 -12.58
CA GLU A 29 13.40 67.04 -11.89
C GLU A 29 11.92 66.79 -12.26
N PRO A 30 11.55 65.58 -12.70
CA PRO A 30 10.18 65.30 -13.06
C PRO A 30 9.33 65.57 -11.82
N ALA A 31 8.38 66.48 -11.96
CA ALA A 31 7.43 66.85 -10.94
C ALA A 31 6.81 65.58 -10.35
N ALA A 32 6.88 65.46 -9.02
CA ALA A 32 6.04 64.54 -8.27
C ALA A 32 4.59 64.88 -8.63
N GLY A 33 3.97 64.04 -9.46
CA GLY A 33 2.54 64.09 -9.69
C GLY A 33 1.84 63.93 -8.35
N ASN A 34 0.91 64.84 -8.05
CA ASN A 34 0.00 64.71 -6.93
C ASN A 34 -0.97 63.54 -7.20
N ASP A 35 -0.50 62.32 -7.04
CA ASP A 35 -1.35 61.13 -6.88
C ASP A 35 -1.25 60.72 -5.42
N SER A 36 -2.36 60.85 -4.70
CA SER A 36 -2.53 60.42 -3.30
C SER A 36 -2.22 58.94 -3.06
N ASP A 37 -2.04 58.15 -4.13
CA ASP A 37 -1.68 56.73 -4.08
C ASP A 37 -0.16 56.47 -3.98
N MET A 38 0.70 57.48 -4.15
CA MET A 38 2.16 57.31 -4.09
C MET A 38 2.79 57.49 -2.70
N VAL A 39 2.00 57.82 -1.67
CA VAL A 39 2.51 58.12 -0.31
C VAL A 39 3.21 56.92 0.36
N ASN A 40 2.97 55.69 -0.15
CA ASN A 40 3.58 54.45 0.34
C ASN A 40 4.56 53.79 -0.67
N MET A 41 4.99 54.47 -1.74
CA MET A 41 5.94 53.91 -2.71
C MET A 41 7.37 54.41 -2.48
N VAL A 42 8.32 53.47 -2.49
CA VAL A 42 9.76 53.80 -2.47
C VAL A 42 10.30 53.80 -3.89
N THR A 43 10.85 54.93 -4.34
CA THR A 43 11.46 55.06 -5.67
C THR A 43 12.95 54.74 -5.63
N LEU A 44 13.39 53.85 -6.52
CA LEU A 44 14.81 53.53 -6.72
C LEU A 44 15.25 53.96 -8.13
N THR A 45 16.44 54.57 -8.23
CA THR A 45 17.05 54.86 -9.53
C THR A 45 17.65 53.60 -10.16
N GLY A 46 17.77 53.55 -11.49
CA GLY A 46 18.28 52.36 -12.19
C GLY A 46 19.65 51.87 -11.70
N LYS A 47 20.57 52.79 -11.35
CA LYS A 47 21.86 52.43 -10.73
C LYS A 47 21.70 51.75 -9.36
N LYS A 48 20.73 52.20 -8.55
CA LYS A 48 20.43 51.60 -7.24
C LYS A 48 19.77 50.22 -7.38
N GLN A 49 18.92 50.03 -8.38
CA GLN A 49 18.31 48.72 -8.67
C GLN A 49 19.36 47.66 -9.05
N VAL A 50 20.34 48.06 -9.87
CA VAL A 50 21.45 47.16 -10.28
C VAL A 50 22.37 46.84 -9.09
N LEU A 51 22.75 47.84 -8.28
CA LEU A 51 23.56 47.61 -7.08
C LEU A 51 22.84 46.73 -6.03
N ALA A 52 21.52 46.83 -5.95
CA ALA A 52 20.68 46.03 -5.05
C ALA A 52 20.30 44.66 -5.64
N ASN A 53 20.73 44.34 -6.86
CA ASN A 53 20.46 43.08 -7.58
C ASN A 53 18.97 42.67 -7.56
N VAL A 54 18.10 43.65 -7.84
CA VAL A 54 16.64 43.44 -7.78
C VAL A 54 16.21 42.47 -8.88
N SER A 55 15.55 41.38 -8.50
CA SER A 55 14.93 40.40 -9.40
C SER A 55 13.42 40.41 -9.24
N THR A 56 12.68 40.44 -10.34
CA THR A 56 11.21 40.42 -10.35
C THR A 56 10.71 39.16 -11.04
N VAL A 57 9.49 38.74 -10.67
CA VAL A 57 8.77 37.66 -11.34
C VAL A 57 7.34 38.14 -11.61
N MET A 58 6.80 37.79 -12.77
CA MET A 58 5.42 38.11 -13.13
C MET A 58 4.46 37.28 -12.26
N VAL A 59 3.44 37.93 -11.71
CA VAL A 59 2.40 37.25 -10.93
C VAL A 59 1.49 36.44 -11.86
N SER A 60 1.38 35.14 -11.60
CA SER A 60 0.47 34.23 -12.30
C SER A 60 -0.42 33.51 -11.28
N ARG A 61 -1.62 33.09 -11.73
CA ARG A 61 -2.45 32.15 -10.97
C ARG A 61 -2.15 30.75 -11.46
N GLU A 62 -1.59 29.90 -10.61
CA GLU A 62 -1.24 28.53 -10.93
C GLU A 62 -1.82 27.55 -9.91
N LYS A 63 -1.97 26.29 -10.31
CA LYS A 63 -2.37 25.22 -9.38
C LYS A 63 -1.13 24.73 -8.65
N LEU A 64 -1.11 24.91 -7.33
CA LEU A 64 -0.06 24.36 -6.48
C LEU A 64 -0.26 22.85 -6.33
N ASN A 65 0.58 22.06 -6.98
CA ASN A 65 0.61 20.61 -6.80
C ASN A 65 1.63 20.28 -5.70
N ARG A 66 1.19 19.59 -4.65
CA ARG A 66 2.07 19.09 -3.60
C ARG A 66 2.41 17.63 -3.87
N GLU A 67 3.67 17.35 -4.17
CA GLU A 67 4.18 15.99 -4.27
C GLU A 67 4.53 15.49 -2.85
N ILE A 68 4.07 14.28 -2.52
CA ILE A 68 4.33 13.64 -1.22
C ILE A 68 5.01 12.30 -1.51
N SER A 69 6.22 12.12 -1.02
CA SER A 69 6.92 10.84 -1.09
C SER A 69 6.49 9.97 0.10
N VAL A 70 5.98 8.77 -0.17
CA VAL A 70 5.49 7.82 0.84
C VAL A 70 6.16 6.47 0.64
N TYR A 71 6.44 5.75 1.72
CA TYR A 71 6.93 4.38 1.67
C TYR A 71 5.76 3.39 1.53
N SER A 72 5.95 2.33 0.75
CA SER A 72 5.00 1.23 0.60
C SER A 72 5.68 -0.10 0.89
N TYR A 73 4.87 -1.13 1.16
CA TYR A 73 5.33 -2.51 1.29
C TYR A 73 4.56 -3.38 0.30
N LEU A 74 5.21 -4.46 -0.16
CA LEU A 74 4.59 -5.49 -0.99
C LEU A 74 4.19 -6.64 -0.08
N ASP A 75 2.90 -6.98 -0.06
CA ASP A 75 2.36 -8.15 0.64
C ASP A 75 1.55 -9.02 -0.33
N PHE A 76 1.31 -10.26 0.09
CA PHE A 76 0.45 -11.18 -0.63
C PHE A 76 -0.98 -10.65 -0.67
N THR A 77 -1.61 -10.70 -1.85
CA THR A 77 -3.01 -10.30 -1.99
C THR A 77 -3.93 -11.15 -1.11
N GLU A 78 -4.75 -10.50 -0.31
CA GLU A 78 -5.66 -11.17 0.63
C GLU A 78 -6.68 -12.05 -0.09
N GLN A 79 -7.13 -11.63 -1.28
CA GLN A 79 -8.13 -12.36 -2.07
C GLN A 79 -7.64 -13.73 -2.55
N SER A 80 -6.32 -13.91 -2.73
CA SER A 80 -5.75 -15.21 -3.10
C SER A 80 -5.27 -16.02 -1.91
N ARG A 81 -5.42 -15.51 -0.68
CA ARG A 81 -5.02 -16.22 0.54
C ARG A 81 -6.10 -17.22 0.90
N LYS A 82 -5.73 -18.50 1.03
CA LYS A 82 -6.64 -19.56 1.46
C LYS A 82 -6.08 -20.29 2.66
N ILE A 83 -6.92 -20.43 3.69
CA ILE A 83 -6.59 -21.17 4.91
C ILE A 83 -7.16 -22.57 4.77
N ILE A 84 -6.30 -23.58 4.88
CA ILE A 84 -6.69 -24.99 4.89
C ILE A 84 -6.69 -25.45 6.35
N SER A 85 -7.88 -25.61 6.92
CA SER A 85 -8.08 -26.11 8.28
C SER A 85 -8.56 -27.56 8.28
N ALA A 86 -8.12 -28.32 9.27
CA ALA A 86 -8.73 -29.62 9.56
C ALA A 86 -10.16 -29.38 10.07
N ARG A 87 -11.11 -30.20 9.58
CA ARG A 87 -12.54 -30.10 9.92
C ARG A 87 -12.94 -31.03 11.08
N PHE A 88 -11.97 -31.76 11.62
CA PHE A 88 -12.10 -32.73 12.70
C PHE A 88 -10.79 -32.78 13.49
N ASN A 89 -10.83 -33.37 14.69
CA ASN A 89 -9.64 -33.54 15.52
C ASN A 89 -8.82 -34.75 15.06
N GLY A 90 -7.49 -34.63 15.07
CA GLY A 90 -6.63 -35.72 14.65
C GLY A 90 -5.15 -35.47 14.89
N ARG A 91 -4.34 -36.49 14.64
CA ARG A 91 -2.88 -36.46 14.70
C ARG A 91 -2.31 -36.50 13.28
N ILE A 92 -1.43 -35.55 12.96
CA ILE A 92 -0.69 -35.58 11.70
C ILE A 92 0.29 -36.74 11.76
N GLU A 93 0.19 -37.67 10.82
CA GLU A 93 1.15 -38.78 10.67
C GLU A 93 2.33 -38.36 9.79
N LYS A 94 2.04 -37.64 8.70
CA LYS A 94 3.05 -37.22 7.74
C LYS A 94 2.73 -35.86 7.15
N LEU A 95 3.74 -35.01 7.05
CA LEU A 95 3.62 -33.67 6.46
C LEU A 95 4.42 -33.65 5.16
N TYR A 96 3.74 -33.59 4.01
CA TYR A 96 4.39 -33.52 2.70
C TYR A 96 4.94 -32.12 2.43
N VAL A 97 4.19 -31.10 2.84
CA VAL A 97 4.58 -29.70 2.66
C VAL A 97 5.11 -29.17 3.98
N ASN A 98 6.40 -29.43 4.22
CA ASN A 98 7.04 -29.22 5.51
C ASN A 98 7.80 -27.89 5.63
N GLN A 99 7.82 -27.05 4.59
CA GLN A 99 8.56 -25.79 4.54
C GLN A 99 7.68 -24.62 4.08
N THR A 100 7.88 -23.44 4.69
CA THR A 100 7.29 -22.18 4.22
C THR A 100 8.01 -21.72 2.96
N GLY A 101 7.31 -21.08 2.02
CA GLY A 101 7.85 -20.73 0.71
C GLY A 101 7.78 -21.86 -0.33
N GLN A 102 7.38 -23.06 0.06
CA GLN A 102 7.20 -24.18 -0.88
C GLN A 102 5.98 -23.93 -1.78
N TYR A 103 6.17 -24.12 -3.08
CA TYR A 103 5.08 -24.06 -4.06
C TYR A 103 4.30 -25.37 -4.09
N VAL A 104 2.97 -25.28 -4.14
CA VAL A 104 2.05 -26.42 -4.22
C VAL A 104 1.13 -26.29 -5.44
N LYS A 105 0.83 -27.41 -6.07
CA LYS A 105 -0.14 -27.52 -7.17
C LYS A 105 -1.51 -27.97 -6.67
N ILE A 106 -2.56 -27.70 -7.44
CA ILE A 106 -3.90 -28.25 -7.20
C ILE A 106 -3.81 -29.79 -7.19
N GLY A 107 -4.44 -30.42 -6.20
CA GLY A 107 -4.42 -31.87 -6.02
C GLY A 107 -3.12 -32.44 -5.44
N GLN A 108 -2.14 -31.60 -5.09
CA GLN A 108 -0.92 -32.09 -4.43
C GLN A 108 -1.22 -32.47 -2.96
N PRO A 109 -0.68 -33.59 -2.44
CA PRO A 109 -0.88 -33.98 -1.05
C PRO A 109 -0.18 -32.98 -0.11
N LEU A 110 -0.92 -32.52 0.90
CA LEU A 110 -0.43 -31.57 1.90
C LEU A 110 0.07 -32.29 3.16
N PHE A 111 -0.79 -33.14 3.73
CA PHE A 111 -0.49 -33.92 4.93
C PHE A 111 -1.38 -35.17 5.00
N GLU A 112 -0.95 -36.12 5.81
CA GLU A 112 -1.70 -37.29 6.25
C GLU A 112 -2.12 -37.12 7.70
N ILE A 113 -3.38 -37.40 7.99
CA ILE A 113 -3.97 -37.27 9.32
C ILE A 113 -4.69 -38.56 9.72
N TYR A 114 -4.45 -38.99 10.95
CA TYR A 114 -5.26 -39.98 11.64
C TYR A 114 -6.32 -39.28 12.49
N SER A 115 -7.57 -39.71 12.39
CA SER A 115 -8.66 -39.20 13.23
C SER A 115 -9.65 -40.31 13.60
N PRO A 116 -9.93 -40.49 14.90
CA PRO A 116 -10.99 -41.41 15.35
C PRO A 116 -12.36 -41.05 14.78
N ASP A 117 -12.69 -39.75 14.72
CA ASP A 117 -13.99 -39.26 14.25
C ASP A 117 -14.21 -39.63 12.77
N LEU A 118 -13.14 -39.58 11.97
CA LEU A 118 -13.18 -39.96 10.55
C LEU A 118 -13.36 -41.48 10.38
N VAL A 119 -12.67 -42.29 11.19
CA VAL A 119 -12.84 -43.75 11.19
C VAL A 119 -14.28 -44.13 11.56
N GLN A 120 -14.87 -43.44 12.53
CA GLN A 120 -16.27 -43.64 12.90
C GLN A 120 -17.22 -43.26 11.75
N ALA A 121 -17.03 -42.11 11.11
CA ALA A 121 -17.89 -41.71 9.98
C ALA A 121 -17.80 -42.67 8.79
N GLN A 122 -16.63 -43.26 8.51
CA GLN A 122 -16.48 -44.29 7.50
C GLN A 122 -17.23 -45.58 7.87
N ASN A 123 -17.19 -45.98 9.14
CA ASN A 123 -17.98 -47.11 9.64
C ASN A 123 -19.48 -46.86 9.44
N ASP A 124 -19.97 -45.69 9.83
CA ASP A 124 -21.38 -45.31 9.66
C ASP A 124 -21.81 -45.41 8.18
N PHE A 125 -20.96 -44.93 7.26
CA PHE A 125 -21.21 -45.00 5.83
C PHE A 125 -21.26 -46.45 5.31
N LEU A 126 -20.34 -47.31 5.75
CA LEU A 126 -20.33 -48.73 5.36
C LEU A 126 -21.54 -49.49 5.92
N ILE A 127 -21.96 -49.19 7.16
CA ILE A 127 -23.17 -49.77 7.76
C ILE A 127 -24.40 -49.35 6.95
N ALA A 128 -24.51 -48.07 6.59
CA ALA A 128 -25.61 -47.58 5.76
C ALA A 128 -25.62 -48.22 4.36
N LEU A 129 -24.44 -48.40 3.73
CA LEU A 129 -24.29 -49.09 2.44
C LEU A 129 -24.71 -50.56 2.50
N ASN A 130 -24.38 -51.27 3.57
CA ASN A 130 -24.82 -52.64 3.76
C ASN A 130 -26.33 -52.72 4.04
N GLY A 131 -26.86 -51.74 4.77
CA GLY A 131 -28.30 -51.62 5.05
C GLY A 131 -29.15 -51.39 3.80
N LEU A 132 -28.62 -50.70 2.78
CA LEU A 132 -29.27 -50.52 1.47
C LEU A 132 -29.60 -51.85 0.77
N GLN A 133 -28.84 -52.91 1.02
CA GLN A 133 -29.10 -54.21 0.41
C GLN A 133 -30.31 -54.92 1.03
N GLN A 134 -30.75 -54.48 2.21
CA GLN A 134 -31.82 -55.13 2.98
C GLN A 134 -33.08 -54.27 3.10
N ILE A 135 -32.93 -52.94 3.16
CA ILE A 135 -34.00 -51.96 3.36
C ILE A 135 -33.65 -50.73 2.51
N ASP A 136 -34.61 -50.12 1.82
CA ASP A 136 -34.43 -48.88 1.05
C ASP A 136 -34.02 -47.69 1.94
N ASN A 137 -32.73 -47.65 2.29
CA ASN A 137 -32.08 -46.68 3.18
C ASN A 137 -31.24 -45.65 2.39
N SER A 138 -31.72 -45.25 1.21
CA SER A 138 -31.02 -44.31 0.32
C SER A 138 -30.74 -42.95 0.97
N SER A 139 -31.63 -42.49 1.84
CA SER A 139 -31.47 -41.24 2.60
C SER A 139 -30.32 -41.29 3.60
N LEU A 140 -30.13 -42.42 4.29
CA LEU A 140 -29.05 -42.62 5.26
C LEU A 140 -27.69 -42.65 4.57
N VAL A 141 -27.59 -43.31 3.41
CA VAL A 141 -26.35 -43.34 2.63
C VAL A 141 -25.99 -41.96 2.10
N ALA A 142 -26.98 -41.19 1.61
CA ALA A 142 -26.77 -39.81 1.20
C ALA A 142 -26.27 -38.94 2.37
N ALA A 143 -26.88 -39.07 3.55
CA ALA A 143 -26.46 -38.33 4.75
C ALA A 143 -25.04 -38.69 5.20
N ALA A 144 -24.71 -39.98 5.21
CA ALA A 144 -23.37 -40.46 5.57
C ALA A 144 -22.31 -40.01 4.54
N LYS A 145 -22.66 -39.97 3.24
CA LYS A 145 -21.79 -39.42 2.20
C LYS A 145 -21.51 -37.93 2.41
N ILE A 146 -22.54 -37.14 2.67
CA ILE A 146 -22.39 -35.71 2.96
C ILE A 146 -21.51 -35.50 4.20
N LYS A 147 -21.66 -36.33 5.25
CA LYS A 147 -20.80 -36.29 6.44
C LYS A 147 -19.32 -36.48 6.10
N LEU A 148 -18.97 -37.43 5.21
CA LEU A 148 -17.58 -37.65 4.76
C LEU A 148 -17.05 -36.48 3.93
N GLU A 149 -17.87 -35.91 3.04
CA GLU A 149 -17.52 -34.71 2.25
C GLU A 149 -17.31 -33.48 3.15
N LEU A 150 -18.14 -33.35 4.19
CA LEU A 150 -17.98 -32.32 5.22
C LEU A 150 -16.71 -32.50 6.02
N PHE A 151 -16.21 -33.71 6.22
CA PHE A 151 -14.88 -33.94 6.80
C PHE A 151 -13.74 -33.65 5.82
N GLY A 152 -14.05 -33.41 4.54
CA GLY A 152 -13.07 -33.00 3.53
C GLY A 152 -12.50 -34.16 2.73
N MET A 153 -13.16 -35.32 2.74
CA MET A 153 -12.84 -36.40 1.81
C MET A 153 -13.22 -35.98 0.39
N THR A 154 -12.37 -36.30 -0.57
CA THR A 154 -12.68 -36.12 -2.00
C THR A 154 -13.69 -37.16 -2.46
N THR A 155 -14.47 -36.84 -3.48
CA THR A 155 -15.41 -37.79 -4.09
C THR A 155 -14.72 -39.07 -4.54
N SER A 156 -13.46 -38.96 -5.01
CA SER A 156 -12.60 -40.09 -5.40
C SER A 156 -12.30 -41.02 -4.21
N GLN A 157 -11.96 -40.46 -3.06
CA GLN A 157 -11.68 -41.23 -1.84
C GLN A 157 -12.95 -41.91 -1.31
N ILE A 158 -14.10 -41.22 -1.36
CA ILE A 158 -15.38 -41.80 -0.94
C ILE A 158 -15.75 -42.98 -1.85
N LYS A 159 -15.61 -42.83 -3.16
CA LYS A 159 -15.86 -43.89 -4.13
C LYS A 159 -14.93 -45.09 -3.92
N GLN A 160 -13.67 -44.85 -3.57
CA GLN A 160 -12.73 -45.91 -3.25
C GLN A 160 -13.19 -46.72 -2.02
N ILE A 161 -13.76 -46.08 -1.00
CA ILE A 161 -14.31 -46.78 0.17
C ILE A 161 -15.56 -47.59 -0.21
N GLU A 162 -16.41 -47.04 -1.07
CA GLU A 162 -17.59 -47.74 -1.60
C GLU A 162 -17.21 -49.01 -2.37
N GLU A 163 -16.19 -48.93 -3.23
CA GLU A 163 -15.69 -50.06 -4.02
C GLU A 163 -14.93 -51.08 -3.18
N THR A 164 -14.04 -50.63 -2.28
CA THR A 164 -13.16 -51.54 -1.51
C THR A 164 -13.79 -52.08 -0.24
N ARG A 165 -14.85 -51.42 0.27
CA ARG A 165 -15.48 -51.67 1.58
C ARG A 165 -14.50 -51.71 2.76
N LYS A 166 -13.37 -51.02 2.65
CA LYS A 166 -12.33 -50.95 3.67
C LYS A 166 -12.19 -49.54 4.21
N ILE A 167 -12.08 -49.45 5.53
CA ILE A 167 -11.88 -48.20 6.24
C ILE A 167 -10.41 -47.79 6.12
N GLN A 168 -10.17 -46.52 5.87
CA GLN A 168 -8.84 -45.92 5.84
C GLN A 168 -8.59 -45.20 7.16
N ASN A 169 -7.63 -45.69 7.93
CA ASN A 169 -7.25 -45.07 9.21
C ASN A 169 -6.51 -43.74 9.00
N ILE A 170 -5.76 -43.62 7.90
CA ILE A 170 -4.96 -42.44 7.56
C ILE A 170 -5.55 -41.84 6.30
N LEU A 171 -5.90 -40.56 6.36
CA LEU A 171 -6.43 -39.81 5.22
C LEU A 171 -5.39 -38.80 4.73
N THR A 172 -5.15 -38.81 3.43
CA THR A 172 -4.35 -37.78 2.75
C THR A 172 -5.24 -36.59 2.40
N TYR A 173 -4.86 -35.40 2.84
CA TYR A 173 -5.53 -34.14 2.51
C TYR A 173 -4.83 -33.45 1.34
N TYR A 174 -5.59 -33.04 0.33
CA TYR A 174 -5.06 -32.47 -0.92
C TYR A 174 -5.28 -30.96 -1.00
N SER A 175 -4.43 -30.28 -1.77
CA SER A 175 -4.56 -28.84 -1.99
C SER A 175 -5.71 -28.51 -2.96
N PRO A 176 -6.67 -27.66 -2.58
CA PRO A 176 -7.74 -27.22 -3.49
C PRO A 176 -7.29 -26.11 -4.46
N ILE A 177 -6.14 -25.48 -4.20
CA ILE A 177 -5.60 -24.38 -5.01
C ILE A 177 -4.10 -24.57 -5.27
N SER A 178 -3.57 -23.90 -6.29
CA SER A 178 -2.13 -23.74 -6.47
C SER A 178 -1.64 -22.45 -5.80
N GLY A 179 -0.41 -22.46 -5.28
CA GLY A 179 0.16 -21.29 -4.64
C GLY A 179 1.37 -21.61 -3.77
N THR A 180 1.83 -20.60 -3.03
CA THR A 180 2.99 -20.72 -2.14
C THR A 180 2.54 -20.80 -0.69
N VAL A 181 3.11 -21.73 0.08
CA VAL A 181 2.78 -21.87 1.51
C VAL A 181 3.36 -20.71 2.31
N ILE A 182 2.47 -19.88 2.84
CA ILE A 182 2.83 -18.72 3.67
C ILE A 182 3.17 -19.17 5.09
N GLU A 183 2.31 -20.00 5.70
CA GLU A 183 2.43 -20.38 7.11
C GLU A 183 1.87 -21.79 7.34
N LYS A 184 2.36 -22.48 8.38
CA LYS A 184 1.88 -23.78 8.83
C LYS A 184 1.63 -23.74 10.33
N ARG A 185 0.37 -23.80 10.76
CA ARG A 185 -0.03 -23.78 12.16
C ARG A 185 -0.47 -25.16 12.62
N TYR A 186 0.43 -25.89 13.28
CA TYR A 186 0.10 -27.15 13.96
C TYR A 186 0.83 -27.21 15.31
N LYS A 187 0.23 -27.86 16.29
CA LYS A 187 0.89 -28.08 17.58
C LYS A 187 1.99 -29.12 17.41
N LYS A 188 3.24 -28.70 17.60
CA LYS A 188 4.37 -29.62 17.79
C LYS A 188 4.40 -30.01 19.26
N VAL A 189 4.36 -31.31 19.54
CA VAL A 189 4.76 -31.82 20.86
C VAL A 189 6.27 -32.01 20.78
N CYS A 190 7.04 -31.12 21.42
CA CYS A 190 8.44 -31.42 21.69
C CYS A 190 8.48 -32.39 22.87
N MET A 191 9.07 -33.55 22.66
CA MET A 191 9.56 -34.42 23.74
C MET A 191 10.99 -34.04 24.08
#